data_AF-A0A6P1M694-F1
#
_entry.id   AF-A0A6P1M694-F1
#
_cell.length_a   1.000
_cell.length_b   1.000
_cell.length_c   1.000
_cell.angle_alpha   90.00
_cell.angle_beta   90.00
_cell.angle_gamma   90.00
#
_symmetry.space_group_name_H-M   'P 1'
#
loop_
_entity.id
_entity.type
_entity.pdbx_description
1 polymer ?
#
loop_
_entity_poly.entity_id
_entity_poly.type
_entity_poly.pdbx_seq_one_letter_code
_entity_poly.pdbx_strand_id
1 'polypeptide(L)'
;MKQLIVFICVTVLSILPAKARTWTNTKGKTFEAEVVWINEDKEVKLASANGETIVVPFAGLSAENEEYLEDLLFRQIHGEPHPVSWKKMNELFGLNIWKDVYVFDDHTKPAGERMQLEKESETDFMENYRAYPLGKEQILSEPVYTSVLYGGKQYVESLCFVFLNQGDIPLPEQMSDGFVETMTEDIEASGMRVHDAIVPILGEPKRDTIGKGSMREKVWRWDWNDQSMLLSVQEGKYAMMRILPAELADRSGKVEEVESRELRKQMKSCVERRDNGDVIIRNIPMIDQGPKGYCSPATWERYLRYLGIPANMYQLANAGNTGIGGGTHTKEMIDATESLLFTNGRNLKEIEDPLEIQTISEYIDDGMPIMWSFATSSDLQREINRHNARRNERKIEEKENTGANVHGGHICLIMGYNRKIQEFAISDSWGPKFNERWVPIDLIDYIPYSVMNVIRW
;
A
#
# COMPACT_ATOMS: atom_id res chain seq x y z
N MET A 1 19.80 -28.44 -18.36
CA MET A 1 19.23 -29.34 -17.33
C MET A 1 18.10 -28.56 -16.66
N LYS A 2 16.84 -28.91 -16.94
CA LYS A 2 15.67 -28.23 -16.36
C LYS A 2 15.62 -28.59 -14.88
N GLN A 3 15.89 -27.64 -13.99
CA GLN A 3 15.61 -27.83 -12.56
C GLN A 3 14.12 -27.63 -12.36
N LEU A 4 13.47 -28.72 -11.98
CA LEU A 4 12.10 -28.77 -11.50
C LEU A 4 12.08 -28.03 -10.16
N ILE A 5 11.47 -26.84 -10.10
CA ILE A 5 11.14 -26.21 -8.82
C ILE A 5 10.03 -27.05 -8.22
N VAL A 6 10.43 -27.93 -7.30
CA VAL A 6 9.51 -28.62 -6.41
C VAL A 6 9.08 -27.57 -5.38
N PHE A 7 7.80 -27.18 -5.41
CA PHE A 7 7.17 -26.58 -4.24
C PHE A 7 7.24 -27.65 -3.15
N ILE A 8 8.22 -27.52 -2.26
CA ILE A 8 8.24 -28.29 -1.02
C ILE A 8 7.11 -27.70 -0.19
N CYS A 9 5.94 -28.31 -0.29
CA CYS A 9 4.90 -28.16 0.71
C CYS A 9 5.53 -28.67 2.01
N VAL A 10 6.00 -27.75 2.85
CA VAL A 10 6.56 -28.10 4.15
C VAL A 10 5.38 -28.56 5.01
N THR A 11 5.01 -29.83 4.89
CA THR A 11 4.18 -30.48 5.90
C THR A 11 5.03 -30.55 7.16
N VAL A 12 4.92 -29.53 8.02
CA VAL A 12 5.37 -29.60 9.40
C VAL A 12 4.48 -30.65 10.06
N LEU A 13 4.94 -31.90 10.07
CA LEU A 13 4.27 -33.01 10.73
C LEU A 13 4.61 -32.95 12.23
N SER A 14 4.08 -31.95 12.92
CA SER A 14 4.04 -31.96 14.38
C SER A 14 2.92 -32.89 14.82
N ILE A 15 3.28 -34.03 15.40
CA ILE A 15 2.33 -34.90 16.12
C ILE A 15 1.90 -34.12 17.37
N LEU A 16 0.76 -33.44 17.28
CA LEU A 16 0.20 -32.69 18.40
C LEU A 16 -0.38 -33.69 19.42
N PRO A 17 -0.09 -33.55 20.74
CA PRO A 17 -0.74 -34.35 21.75
C PRO A 17 -2.12 -33.75 22.03
N ALA A 18 -3.12 -34.07 21.22
CA ALA A 18 -4.49 -33.60 21.44
C ALA A 18 -5.35 -34.75 21.97
N LYS A 19 -5.85 -34.61 23.20
CA LYS A 19 -6.96 -35.45 23.70
C LYS A 19 -8.19 -35.23 22.80
N ALA A 20 -8.99 -36.29 22.61
CA ALA A 20 -10.27 -36.19 21.89
C ALA A 20 -11.11 -34.99 22.38
N ARG A 21 -11.65 -34.23 21.42
CA ARG A 21 -12.48 -33.04 21.62
C ARG A 21 -13.80 -33.20 20.86
N THR A 22 -14.85 -32.58 21.39
CA THR A 22 -16.12 -32.37 20.68
C THR A 22 -15.97 -31.30 19.60
N TRP A 23 -16.13 -31.69 18.35
CA TRP A 23 -16.22 -30.82 17.18
C TRP A 23 -17.67 -30.61 16.80
N THR A 24 -18.00 -29.41 16.35
CA THR A 24 -19.34 -29.04 15.86
C THR A 24 -19.19 -28.54 14.44
N ASN A 25 -19.94 -29.11 13.49
CA ASN A 25 -19.97 -28.60 12.11
C ASN A 25 -20.94 -27.42 11.96
N THR A 26 -20.91 -26.74 10.81
CA THR A 26 -21.80 -25.61 10.49
C THR A 26 -23.31 -25.95 10.51
N LYS A 27 -23.67 -27.24 10.54
CA LYS A 27 -25.06 -27.73 10.67
C LYS A 27 -25.44 -28.08 12.12
N GLY A 28 -24.58 -27.80 13.09
CA GLY A 28 -24.79 -28.08 14.51
C GLY A 28 -24.62 -29.56 14.91
N LYS A 29 -24.14 -30.42 14.00
CA LYS A 29 -23.86 -31.83 14.33
C LYS A 29 -22.51 -31.92 15.04
N THR A 30 -22.49 -32.63 16.16
CA THR A 30 -21.29 -32.85 16.96
C THR A 30 -20.65 -34.22 16.71
N PHE A 31 -19.34 -34.32 16.91
CA PHE A 31 -18.58 -35.58 16.88
C PHE A 31 -17.29 -35.46 17.69
N GLU A 32 -16.79 -36.58 18.20
CA GLU A 32 -15.51 -36.63 18.95
C GLU A 32 -14.37 -37.03 18.02
N ALA A 33 -13.30 -36.25 18.01
CA ALA A 33 -12.09 -36.58 17.26
C ALA A 33 -10.85 -35.89 17.82
N GLU A 34 -9.68 -36.44 17.50
CA GLU A 34 -8.36 -35.89 17.77
C GLU A 34 -7.79 -35.20 16.53
N VAL A 35 -7.03 -34.11 16.72
CA VAL A 35 -6.31 -33.45 15.63
C VAL A 35 -5.09 -34.29 15.28
N VAL A 36 -5.01 -34.72 14.02
CA VAL A 36 -3.87 -35.46 13.46
C VAL A 36 -2.85 -34.50 12.87
N TRP A 37 -3.31 -33.55 12.05
CA TRP A 37 -2.50 -32.48 11.49
C TRP A 37 -3.39 -31.30 11.07
N ILE A 38 -2.76 -30.13 10.98
CA ILE A 38 -3.30 -28.90 10.40
C ILE A 38 -2.27 -28.29 9.43
N ASN A 39 -2.72 -27.57 8.41
CA ASN A 39 -1.85 -26.91 7.43
C ASN A 39 -2.25 -25.44 7.22
N GLU A 40 -1.40 -24.72 6.49
CA GLU A 40 -1.59 -23.31 6.13
C GLU A 40 -2.79 -23.08 5.17
N ASP A 41 -3.26 -24.13 4.48
CA ASP A 41 -4.48 -24.09 3.67
C ASP A 41 -5.77 -24.11 4.51
N LYS A 42 -5.64 -23.99 5.85
CA LYS A 42 -6.74 -24.01 6.82
C LYS A 42 -7.57 -25.29 6.72
N GLU A 43 -6.89 -26.42 6.55
CA GLU A 43 -7.47 -27.76 6.62
C GLU A 43 -7.01 -28.48 7.89
N VAL A 44 -7.92 -29.24 8.50
CA VAL A 44 -7.62 -30.13 9.62
C VAL A 44 -7.93 -31.57 9.26
N LYS A 45 -6.99 -32.47 9.54
CA LYS A 45 -7.27 -33.90 9.58
C LYS A 45 -7.63 -34.32 11.00
N LEU A 46 -8.85 -34.85 11.15
CA LEU A 46 -9.40 -35.33 12.41
C LEU A 46 -9.49 -36.85 12.40
N ALA A 47 -9.15 -37.50 13.51
CA ALA A 47 -9.27 -38.95 13.71
C ALA A 47 -10.26 -39.26 14.83
N SER A 48 -11.28 -40.08 14.55
CA SER A 48 -12.20 -40.53 15.61
C SER A 48 -11.65 -41.73 16.37
N ALA A 49 -12.30 -42.10 17.48
CA ALA A 49 -11.84 -43.17 18.37
C ALA A 49 -11.72 -44.57 17.70
N ASN A 50 -12.40 -44.79 16.58
CA ASN A 50 -12.32 -46.04 15.80
C ASN A 50 -11.17 -46.05 14.76
N GLY A 51 -10.39 -44.96 14.66
CA GLY A 51 -9.30 -44.79 13.71
C GLY A 51 -9.71 -44.25 12.33
N GLU A 52 -11.00 -44.00 12.08
CA GLU A 52 -11.46 -43.33 10.86
C GLU A 52 -11.03 -41.86 10.87
N THR A 53 -10.49 -41.41 9.74
CA THR A 53 -10.00 -40.03 9.59
C THR A 53 -10.80 -39.26 8.54
N ILE A 54 -11.04 -37.99 8.81
CA ILE A 54 -11.66 -37.05 7.87
C ILE A 54 -10.79 -35.80 7.74
N VAL A 55 -10.78 -35.19 6.56
CA VAL A 55 -10.18 -33.87 6.33
C VAL A 55 -11.33 -32.88 6.17
N VAL A 56 -11.27 -31.78 6.91
CA VAL A 56 -12.32 -30.76 6.93
C VAL A 56 -11.65 -29.39 6.85
N PRO A 57 -12.13 -28.46 5.99
CA PRO A 57 -11.68 -27.07 6.06
C PRO A 57 -12.13 -26.44 7.38
N PHE A 58 -11.38 -25.50 7.94
CA PHE A 58 -11.72 -24.82 9.20
C PHE A 58 -13.12 -24.20 9.14
N ALA A 59 -13.43 -23.52 8.03
CA ALA A 59 -14.75 -22.94 7.74
C ALA A 59 -15.91 -23.96 7.67
N GLY A 60 -15.61 -25.26 7.66
CA GLY A 60 -16.61 -26.34 7.76
C GLY A 60 -17.07 -26.61 9.20
N LEU A 61 -16.44 -25.98 10.20
CA LEU A 61 -16.69 -26.16 11.62
C LEU A 61 -17.36 -24.92 12.23
N SER A 62 -17.77 -25.01 13.49
CA SER A 62 -18.32 -23.88 14.25
C SER A 62 -17.24 -22.83 14.54
N ALA A 63 -17.64 -21.56 14.70
CA ALA A 63 -16.71 -20.46 15.01
C ALA A 63 -15.76 -20.74 16.19
N GLU A 64 -16.23 -21.39 17.26
CA GLU A 64 -15.38 -21.77 18.41
C GLU A 64 -14.28 -22.78 18.03
N ASN A 65 -14.57 -23.71 17.11
CA ASN A 65 -13.62 -24.72 16.67
C ASN A 65 -12.66 -24.16 15.62
N GLU A 66 -13.14 -23.26 14.77
CA GLU A 66 -12.30 -22.47 13.87
C GLU A 66 -11.30 -21.64 14.67
N GLU A 67 -11.74 -20.85 15.67
CA GLU A 67 -10.85 -20.07 16.56
C GLU A 67 -9.80 -20.95 17.25
N TYR A 68 -10.17 -22.16 17.68
CA TYR A 68 -9.21 -23.12 18.25
C TYR A 68 -8.18 -23.63 17.24
N LEU A 69 -8.59 -23.92 16.01
CA LEU A 69 -7.69 -24.43 14.97
C LEU A 69 -6.73 -23.34 14.48
N GLU A 70 -7.19 -22.09 14.40
CA GLU A 70 -6.33 -20.93 14.11
C GLU A 70 -5.27 -20.75 15.21
N ASP A 71 -5.66 -20.82 16.48
CA ASP A 71 -4.73 -20.76 17.63
C ASP A 71 -3.72 -21.92 17.62
N LEU A 72 -4.16 -23.13 17.25
CA LEU A 72 -3.29 -24.30 17.13
C LEU A 72 -2.31 -24.16 15.96
N LEU A 73 -2.77 -23.65 14.81
CA LEU A 73 -1.94 -23.41 13.63
C LEU A 73 -0.91 -22.32 13.92
N PHE A 74 -1.34 -21.24 14.55
CA PHE A 74 -0.45 -20.19 15.01
C PHE A 74 0.63 -20.74 15.92
N ARG A 75 0.28 -21.53 16.96
CA ARG A 75 1.29 -22.15 17.84
C ARG A 75 2.28 -23.04 17.11
N GLN A 76 1.83 -23.75 16.09
CA GLN A 76 2.69 -24.62 15.29
C GLN A 76 3.72 -23.83 14.47
N ILE A 77 3.36 -22.65 13.97
CA ILE A 77 4.21 -21.84 13.08
C ILE A 77 5.04 -20.81 13.87
N HIS A 78 4.39 -20.11 14.81
CA HIS A 78 4.91 -18.91 15.49
C HIS A 78 5.22 -19.14 16.97
N GLY A 79 4.79 -20.27 17.55
CA GLY A 79 4.96 -20.56 18.97
C GLY A 79 3.84 -19.97 19.85
N GLU A 80 4.07 -19.94 21.17
CA GLU A 80 3.02 -19.53 22.11
C GLU A 80 2.59 -18.07 21.90
N PRO A 81 1.28 -17.79 21.80
CA PRO A 81 0.79 -16.45 21.61
C PRO A 81 1.05 -15.57 22.84
N HIS A 82 1.20 -14.28 22.59
CA HIS A 82 1.31 -13.24 23.59
C HIS A 82 0.09 -13.26 24.52
N PRO A 83 0.26 -13.03 25.84
CA PRO A 83 -0.85 -13.09 26.81
C PRO A 83 -1.99 -12.09 26.56
N VAL A 84 -1.70 -10.99 25.86
CA VAL A 84 -2.72 -10.01 25.43
C VAL A 84 -3.47 -10.58 24.23
N SER A 85 -4.78 -10.78 24.39
CA SER A 85 -5.64 -11.33 23.35
C SER A 85 -5.87 -10.35 22.20
N TRP A 86 -6.18 -10.89 21.02
CA TRP A 86 -6.51 -10.08 19.84
C TRP A 86 -7.76 -9.21 20.06
N LYS A 87 -8.72 -9.67 20.88
CA LYS A 87 -9.89 -8.89 21.30
C LYS A 87 -9.46 -7.64 22.08
N LYS A 88 -8.47 -7.78 22.96
CA LYS A 88 -7.91 -6.65 23.71
C LYS A 88 -7.12 -5.71 22.80
N MET A 89 -6.45 -6.24 21.78
CA MET A 89 -5.79 -5.43 20.76
C MET A 89 -6.78 -4.61 19.93
N ASN A 90 -7.90 -5.20 19.48
CA ASN A 90 -8.96 -4.44 18.80
C ASN A 90 -9.58 -3.36 19.71
N GLU A 91 -9.80 -3.67 21.00
CA GLU A 91 -10.29 -2.68 21.98
C GLU A 91 -9.30 -1.52 22.14
N LEU A 92 -8.00 -1.82 22.25
CA LEU A 92 -6.93 -0.82 22.33
C LEU A 92 -6.91 0.07 21.07
N PHE A 93 -6.95 -0.52 19.88
CA PHE A 93 -6.93 0.23 18.62
C PHE A 93 -8.23 0.97 18.35
N GLY A 94 -9.36 0.56 18.93
CA GLY A 94 -10.68 1.08 18.58
C GLY A 94 -11.14 0.68 17.18
N LEU A 95 -10.49 -0.33 16.58
CA LEU A 95 -10.71 -0.81 15.21
C LEU A 95 -10.61 -2.33 15.18
N ASN A 96 -11.48 -2.98 14.41
CA ASN A 96 -11.48 -4.44 14.23
C ASN A 96 -10.39 -4.88 13.25
N ILE A 97 -9.12 -4.70 13.63
CA ILE A 97 -7.98 -5.09 12.81
C ILE A 97 -7.85 -6.61 12.76
N TRP A 98 -7.98 -7.29 13.90
CA TRP A 98 -7.76 -8.72 14.04
C TRP A 98 -9.07 -9.49 14.18
N LYS A 99 -9.15 -10.69 13.61
CA LYS A 99 -10.21 -11.67 13.87
C LYS A 99 -9.71 -12.89 14.68
N ASP A 100 -8.40 -13.06 14.72
CA ASP A 100 -7.63 -14.05 15.47
C ASP A 100 -6.28 -13.42 15.86
N VAL A 101 -5.25 -14.21 16.17
CA VAL A 101 -3.95 -13.71 16.66
C VAL A 101 -3.03 -13.13 15.58
N TYR A 102 -3.33 -13.28 14.29
CA TYR A 102 -2.44 -12.91 13.19
C TYR A 102 -3.23 -12.26 12.03
N VAL A 103 -2.76 -11.13 11.49
CA VAL A 103 -3.50 -10.45 10.39
C VAL A 103 -2.93 -10.73 9.00
N PHE A 104 -1.72 -11.26 8.90
CA PHE A 104 -1.01 -11.37 7.61
C PHE A 104 -1.31 -12.65 6.84
N ASP A 105 -2.11 -13.56 7.42
CA ASP A 105 -2.75 -14.69 6.73
C ASP A 105 -4.21 -14.38 6.34
N ASP A 106 -4.71 -13.17 6.65
CA ASP A 106 -6.02 -12.73 6.22
C ASP A 106 -6.01 -12.32 4.75
N HIS A 107 -7.07 -12.72 4.04
CA HIS A 107 -7.31 -12.19 2.71
C HIS A 107 -7.55 -10.68 2.74
N THR A 108 -6.90 -9.97 1.82
CA THR A 108 -6.86 -8.50 1.77
C THR A 108 -8.25 -7.87 1.80
N LYS A 109 -9.13 -8.28 0.89
CA LYS A 109 -10.49 -7.73 0.77
C LYS A 109 -11.32 -7.90 2.05
N PRO A 110 -11.51 -9.11 2.61
CA PRO A 110 -12.20 -9.28 3.88
C PRO A 110 -11.60 -8.46 5.03
N ALA A 111 -10.27 -8.31 5.09
CA ALA A 111 -9.62 -7.48 6.10
C ALA A 111 -9.95 -5.98 5.91
N GLY A 112 -9.91 -5.49 4.66
CA GLY A 112 -10.32 -4.12 4.32
C GLY A 112 -11.77 -3.83 4.67
N GLU A 113 -12.69 -4.73 4.34
CA GLU A 113 -14.12 -4.63 4.70
C GLU A 113 -14.33 -4.62 6.23
N ARG A 114 -13.61 -5.48 6.96
CA ARG A 114 -13.67 -5.54 8.44
C ARG A 114 -13.19 -4.24 9.09
N MET A 115 -12.19 -3.59 8.52
CA MET A 115 -11.66 -2.30 8.95
C MET A 115 -12.42 -1.10 8.37
N GLN A 116 -13.50 -1.33 7.60
CA GLN A 116 -14.31 -0.29 6.95
C GLN A 116 -13.49 0.64 6.03
N LEU A 117 -12.45 0.10 5.39
CA LEU A 117 -11.63 0.85 4.44
C LEU A 117 -12.24 0.77 3.04
N GLU A 118 -12.12 1.85 2.26
CA GLU A 118 -12.57 1.86 0.87
C GLU A 118 -11.49 1.24 -0.04
N LYS A 119 -11.93 0.51 -1.07
CA LYS A 119 -11.00 -0.06 -2.06
C LYS A 119 -10.35 1.06 -2.87
N GLU A 120 -9.03 1.16 -2.79
CA GLU A 120 -8.23 2.15 -3.52
C GLU A 120 -7.76 1.60 -4.87
N SER A 121 -7.21 0.39 -4.89
CA SER A 121 -6.75 -0.25 -6.12
C SER A 121 -6.81 -1.77 -6.06
N GLU A 122 -6.95 -2.36 -7.23
CA GLU A 122 -6.86 -3.81 -7.45
C GLU A 122 -6.12 -4.01 -8.77
N THR A 123 -5.07 -4.84 -8.72
CA THR A 123 -4.24 -5.23 -9.86
C THR A 123 -4.09 -6.74 -9.85
N ASP A 124 -3.50 -7.31 -10.91
CA ASP A 124 -3.21 -8.75 -10.95
C ASP A 124 -2.24 -9.22 -9.83
N PHE A 125 -1.56 -8.30 -9.14
CA PHE A 125 -0.49 -8.57 -8.17
C PHE A 125 -0.76 -8.08 -6.74
N MET A 126 -1.65 -7.11 -6.58
CA MET A 126 -1.91 -6.45 -5.29
C MET A 126 -3.27 -5.79 -5.24
N GLU A 127 -3.77 -5.63 -4.03
CA GLU A 127 -5.03 -4.97 -3.72
C GLU A 127 -4.81 -4.05 -2.50
N ASN A 128 -5.25 -2.80 -2.59
CA ASN A 128 -5.02 -1.80 -1.55
C ASN A 128 -6.33 -1.13 -1.14
N TYR A 129 -6.41 -0.79 0.14
CA TYR A 129 -7.55 -0.10 0.73
C TYR A 129 -7.07 1.13 1.48
N ARG A 130 -7.82 2.23 1.40
CA ARG A 130 -7.47 3.49 2.04
C ARG A 130 -8.71 4.23 2.52
N ALA A 131 -8.57 4.95 3.62
CA ALA A 131 -9.54 5.92 4.09
C ALA A 131 -8.83 7.23 4.47
N TYR A 132 -9.54 8.34 4.31
CA TYR A 132 -9.15 9.66 4.79
C TYR A 132 -10.19 10.18 5.79
N PRO A 133 -10.13 9.77 7.07
CA PRO A 133 -11.06 10.28 8.09
C PRO A 133 -10.81 11.74 8.44
N LEU A 134 -9.60 12.27 8.15
CA LEU A 134 -9.22 13.68 8.37
C LEU A 134 -9.44 14.12 9.84
N GLY A 135 -9.07 13.26 10.79
CA GLY A 135 -9.18 13.52 12.23
C GLY A 135 -10.59 13.32 12.80
N LYS A 136 -11.56 12.88 12.00
CA LYS A 136 -12.95 12.62 12.47
C LYS A 136 -13.13 11.27 13.14
N GLU A 137 -12.22 10.34 12.87
CA GLU A 137 -12.17 9.02 13.51
C GLU A 137 -10.92 8.94 14.38
N GLN A 138 -10.90 7.95 15.28
CA GLN A 138 -9.79 7.73 16.19
C GLN A 138 -9.28 6.30 16.07
N ILE A 139 -7.97 6.14 16.18
CA ILE A 139 -7.30 4.87 16.39
C ILE A 139 -6.37 5.04 17.58
N LEU A 140 -6.32 4.08 18.51
CA LEU A 140 -5.53 4.22 19.76
C LEU A 140 -5.93 5.47 20.56
N SER A 141 -7.22 5.85 20.51
CA SER A 141 -7.75 7.09 21.11
C SER A 141 -7.16 8.40 20.58
N GLU A 142 -6.38 8.35 19.50
CA GLU A 142 -5.81 9.51 18.83
C GLU A 142 -6.52 9.74 17.49
N PRO A 143 -6.86 11.00 17.12
CA PRO A 143 -7.38 11.30 15.79
C PRO A 143 -6.50 10.73 14.68
N VAL A 144 -7.11 10.03 13.72
CA VAL A 144 -6.43 9.47 12.56
C VAL A 144 -6.81 10.23 11.28
N TYR A 145 -5.82 10.60 10.48
CA TYR A 145 -6.02 11.35 9.23
C TYR A 145 -5.97 10.46 8.01
N THR A 146 -5.24 9.35 8.06
CA THR A 146 -5.19 8.38 6.98
C THR A 146 -4.99 6.97 7.54
N SER A 147 -5.78 6.03 7.04
CA SER A 147 -5.65 4.60 7.32
C SER A 147 -5.45 3.87 6.00
N VAL A 148 -4.47 2.98 5.94
CA VAL A 148 -4.11 2.25 4.73
C VAL A 148 -3.88 0.78 5.06
N LEU A 149 -4.40 -0.09 4.20
CA LEU A 149 -4.09 -1.50 4.15
C LEU A 149 -3.48 -1.80 2.79
N TYR A 150 -2.23 -2.28 2.81
CA TYR A 150 -1.54 -2.79 1.64
C TYR A 150 -1.66 -4.31 1.63
N GLY A 151 -2.17 -4.87 0.55
CA GLY A 151 -2.28 -6.30 0.36
C GLY A 151 -1.56 -6.76 -0.90
N GLY A 152 -0.95 -7.93 -0.81
CA GLY A 152 -0.43 -8.64 -1.96
C GLY A 152 -1.57 -9.27 -2.76
N LYS A 153 -1.22 -10.26 -3.59
CA LYS A 153 -2.18 -10.95 -4.45
C LYS A 153 -3.30 -11.65 -3.67
N GLN A 154 -3.01 -12.12 -2.47
CA GLN A 154 -3.94 -12.92 -1.67
C GLN A 154 -4.13 -12.37 -0.27
N TYR A 155 -3.06 -11.94 0.39
CA TYR A 155 -3.06 -11.65 1.82
C TYR A 155 -2.60 -10.24 2.15
N VAL A 156 -2.95 -9.76 3.34
CA VAL A 156 -2.48 -8.48 3.89
C VAL A 156 -0.95 -8.50 4.00
N GLU A 157 -0.30 -7.42 3.58
CA GLU A 157 1.16 -7.26 3.68
C GLU A 157 1.55 -6.26 4.78
N SER A 158 0.79 -5.18 4.92
CA SER A 158 1.03 -4.18 5.98
C SER A 158 -0.16 -3.24 6.19
N LEU A 159 -0.18 -2.61 7.36
CA LEU A 159 -1.11 -1.55 7.73
C LEU A 159 -0.33 -0.27 8.02
N CYS A 160 -0.93 0.88 7.74
CA CYS A 160 -0.35 2.18 8.02
C CYS A 160 -1.43 3.15 8.51
N PHE A 161 -1.18 3.77 9.67
CA PHE A 161 -2.04 4.79 10.27
C PHE A 161 -1.25 6.08 10.45
N VAL A 162 -1.74 7.17 9.87
CA VAL A 162 -1.15 8.51 10.01
C VAL A 162 -2.03 9.33 10.93
N PHE A 163 -1.49 9.69 12.09
CA PHE A 163 -2.21 10.44 13.13
C PHE A 163 -2.09 11.95 12.91
N LEU A 164 -0.91 12.42 12.50
CA LEU A 164 -0.74 13.80 12.08
C LEU A 164 0.41 13.90 11.08
N ASN A 165 0.29 14.80 10.11
CA ASN A 165 1.30 15.02 9.08
C ASN A 165 1.27 16.48 8.62
N GLN A 166 2.44 17.08 8.38
CA GLN A 166 2.55 18.48 7.92
C GLN A 166 1.80 18.77 6.60
N GLY A 167 1.55 17.75 5.77
CA GLY A 167 0.78 17.88 4.54
C GLY A 167 -0.73 17.93 4.77
N ASP A 168 -1.21 17.40 5.91
CA ASP A 168 -2.62 17.37 6.29
C ASP A 168 -3.07 18.62 7.06
N ILE A 169 -2.14 19.52 7.40
CA ILE A 169 -2.41 20.72 8.19
C ILE A 169 -2.80 21.86 7.25
N PRO A 170 -4.02 22.43 7.39
CA PRO A 170 -4.44 23.58 6.59
C PRO A 170 -3.52 24.78 6.84
N LEU A 171 -3.03 25.39 5.76
CA LEU A 171 -2.26 26.63 5.87
C LEU A 171 -3.20 27.79 6.23
N PRO A 172 -2.91 28.57 7.29
CA PRO A 172 -3.68 29.75 7.62
C PRO A 172 -3.47 30.85 6.57
N GLU A 173 -4.47 31.73 6.39
CA GLU A 173 -4.37 32.88 5.46
C GLU A 173 -3.21 33.83 5.81
N GLN A 174 -2.86 33.90 7.10
CA GLN A 174 -1.71 34.63 7.61
C GLN A 174 -0.88 33.70 8.50
N MET A 175 0.39 33.53 8.15
CA MET A 175 1.34 32.76 8.96
C MET A 175 1.69 33.58 10.20
N SER A 176 1.42 33.03 11.39
CA SER A 176 1.94 33.58 12.63
C SER A 176 3.40 33.15 12.84
N ASP A 177 4.16 33.97 13.58
CA ASP A 177 5.58 33.72 13.84
C ASP A 177 5.84 32.37 14.57
N GLY A 178 4.82 31.78 15.22
CA GLY A 178 4.90 30.50 15.94
C GLY A 178 4.20 29.31 15.28
N PHE A 179 3.62 29.47 14.09
CA PHE A 179 2.80 28.40 13.48
C PHE A 179 3.57 27.08 13.30
N VAL A 180 4.82 27.16 12.82
CA VAL A 180 5.66 25.97 12.58
C VAL A 180 6.05 25.29 13.89
N GLU A 181 6.28 26.06 14.95
CA GLU A 181 6.60 25.54 16.28
C GLU A 181 5.39 24.81 16.86
N THR A 182 4.20 25.43 16.88
CA THR A 182 2.97 24.79 17.34
C THR A 182 2.64 23.53 16.53
N MET A 183 2.77 23.57 15.21
CA MET A 183 2.60 22.38 14.36
C MET A 183 3.56 21.25 14.76
N THR A 184 4.82 21.58 15.05
CA THR A 184 5.84 20.61 15.43
C THR A 184 5.48 19.97 16.77
N GLU A 185 5.12 20.78 17.76
CA GLU A 185 4.66 20.34 19.07
C GLU A 185 3.42 19.44 18.97
N ASP A 186 2.44 19.81 18.12
CA ASP A 186 1.21 19.03 17.92
C ASP A 186 1.49 17.64 17.31
N ILE A 187 2.40 17.57 16.33
CA ILE A 187 2.81 16.32 15.70
C ILE A 187 3.50 15.41 16.72
N GLU A 188 4.43 15.95 17.50
CA GLU A 188 5.14 15.17 18.51
C GLU A 188 4.22 14.70 19.63
N ALA A 189 3.36 15.60 20.12
CA ALA A 189 2.38 15.27 21.16
C ALA A 189 1.39 14.20 20.67
N SER A 190 0.97 14.24 19.40
CA SER A 190 0.15 13.19 18.78
C SER A 190 0.85 11.84 18.82
N GLY A 191 2.12 11.80 18.41
CA GLY A 191 2.95 10.61 18.51
C GLY A 191 3.08 10.08 19.95
N MET A 192 3.25 10.97 20.93
CA MET A 192 3.39 10.57 22.33
C MET A 192 2.08 10.06 22.93
N ARG A 193 0.92 10.61 22.56
CA ARG A 193 -0.38 10.04 22.96
C ARG A 193 -0.55 8.62 22.43
N VAL A 194 -0.15 8.35 21.19
CA VAL A 194 -0.15 7.00 20.60
C VAL A 194 0.80 6.06 21.34
N HIS A 195 2.02 6.53 21.63
CA HIS A 195 2.99 5.78 22.44
C HIS A 195 2.42 5.39 23.80
N ASP A 196 1.88 6.38 24.53
CA ASP A 196 1.39 6.20 25.90
C ASP A 196 0.10 5.38 25.98
N ALA A 197 -0.68 5.31 24.88
CA ALA A 197 -1.83 4.42 24.78
C ALA A 197 -1.42 2.93 24.75
N ILE A 198 -0.27 2.61 24.14
CA ILE A 198 0.18 1.21 23.94
C ILE A 198 0.91 0.66 25.16
N VAL A 199 1.75 1.48 25.81
CA VAL A 199 2.63 1.04 26.92
C VAL A 199 1.88 0.28 28.04
N PRO A 200 0.69 0.71 28.51
CA PRO A 200 -0.04 -0.02 29.55
C PRO A 200 -0.49 -1.44 29.16
N ILE A 201 -0.59 -1.73 27.86
CA ILE A 201 -1.09 -3.01 27.34
C ILE A 201 0.06 -3.92 26.91
N LEU A 202 1.05 -3.40 26.17
CA LEU A 202 2.14 -4.19 25.61
C LEU A 202 3.49 -4.01 26.32
N GLY A 203 3.56 -3.12 27.31
CA GLY A 203 4.81 -2.77 27.98
C GLY A 203 5.66 -1.77 27.20
N GLU A 204 6.89 -1.58 27.67
CA GLU A 204 7.84 -0.62 27.08
C GLU A 204 8.28 -1.05 25.67
N PRO A 205 8.30 -0.14 24.68
CA PRO A 205 8.80 -0.42 23.35
C PRO A 205 10.33 -0.62 23.32
N LYS A 206 10.81 -1.33 22.30
CA LYS A 206 12.21 -1.26 21.88
C LYS A 206 12.44 -0.08 20.93
N ARG A 207 13.63 0.52 20.99
CA ARG A 207 14.09 1.49 19.98
C ARG A 207 14.65 0.73 18.78
N ASP A 208 14.20 1.09 17.58
CA ASP A 208 14.60 0.43 16.33
C ASP A 208 14.67 1.43 15.17
N THR A 209 15.02 0.97 13.98
CA THR A 209 14.96 1.75 12.73
C THR A 209 14.36 0.97 11.57
N ILE A 210 13.62 1.67 10.72
CA ILE A 210 13.03 1.13 9.48
C ILE A 210 13.51 1.95 8.28
N GLY A 211 13.61 1.34 7.10
CA GLY A 211 14.12 1.99 5.89
C GLY A 211 15.64 2.12 5.84
N LYS A 212 16.14 2.77 4.79
CA LYS A 212 17.57 2.90 4.50
C LYS A 212 17.89 4.27 3.91
N GLY A 213 19.12 4.76 4.13
CA GLY A 213 19.59 6.02 3.56
C GLY A 213 18.74 7.22 3.98
N SER A 214 18.37 8.05 3.03
CA SER A 214 17.45 9.20 3.17
C SER A 214 16.06 8.82 3.69
N MET A 215 15.63 7.56 3.51
CA MET A 215 14.34 7.06 3.97
C MET A 215 14.42 6.42 5.35
N ARG A 216 15.59 6.38 6.01
CA ARG A 216 15.72 5.73 7.31
C ARG A 216 14.99 6.53 8.40
N GLU A 217 14.14 5.86 9.17
CA GLU A 217 13.38 6.44 10.28
C GLU A 217 13.74 5.74 11.59
N LYS A 218 13.78 6.49 12.69
CA LYS A 218 13.81 5.93 14.05
C LYS A 218 12.39 5.63 14.50
N VAL A 219 12.20 4.48 15.13
CA VAL A 219 10.88 4.05 15.58
C VAL A 219 10.91 3.52 17.01
N TRP A 220 9.77 3.63 17.68
CA TRP A 220 9.42 2.75 18.79
C TRP A 220 8.75 1.50 18.22
N ARG A 221 9.14 0.33 18.69
CA ARG A 221 8.65 -0.95 18.21
C ARG A 221 8.08 -1.78 19.36
N TRP A 222 6.87 -2.29 19.16
CA TRP A 222 6.28 -3.37 19.94
C TRP A 222 6.12 -4.58 19.04
N ASP A 223 6.42 -5.76 19.58
CA ASP A 223 6.19 -7.03 18.90
C ASP A 223 5.04 -7.76 19.61
N TRP A 224 4.09 -8.26 18.83
CA TRP A 224 2.92 -9.00 19.31
C TRP A 224 2.59 -10.08 18.29
N ASN A 225 2.71 -11.36 18.68
CA ASN A 225 2.37 -12.52 17.83
C ASN A 225 3.02 -12.47 16.44
N ASP A 226 4.35 -12.34 16.36
CA ASP A 226 5.11 -12.21 15.10
C ASP A 226 4.69 -11.04 14.19
N GLN A 227 4.06 -10.02 14.77
CA GLN A 227 3.72 -8.76 14.12
C GLN A 227 4.42 -7.62 14.86
N SER A 228 4.94 -6.65 14.12
CA SER A 228 5.60 -5.48 14.69
C SER A 228 4.78 -4.23 14.43
N MET A 229 4.50 -3.49 15.51
CA MET A 229 3.92 -2.15 15.48
C MET A 229 5.04 -1.13 15.62
N LEU A 230 5.28 -0.36 14.56
CA LEU A 230 6.35 0.63 14.48
C LEU A 230 5.77 2.04 14.49
N LEU A 231 5.93 2.75 15.61
CA LEU A 231 5.59 4.15 15.71
C LEU A 231 6.79 5.01 15.32
N SER A 232 6.64 5.80 14.26
CA SER A 232 7.57 6.83 13.82
C SER A 232 7.03 8.20 14.18
N VAL A 233 7.85 8.99 14.88
CA VAL A 233 7.59 10.41 15.12
C VAL A 233 8.77 11.16 14.55
N GLN A 234 8.54 11.81 13.40
CA GLN A 234 9.52 12.63 12.72
C GLN A 234 9.18 14.10 13.04
N GLU A 235 10.08 14.76 13.76
CA GLU A 235 9.95 16.15 14.24
C GLU A 235 9.41 17.09 13.15
N GLY A 236 8.23 17.67 13.40
CA GLY A 236 7.59 18.61 12.48
C GLY A 236 7.10 18.01 11.16
N LYS A 237 7.18 16.69 10.97
CA LYS A 237 6.86 16.01 9.71
C LYS A 237 5.64 15.12 9.82
N TYR A 238 5.66 14.14 10.72
CA TYR A 238 4.49 13.29 11.00
C TYR A 238 4.63 12.44 12.26
N ALA A 239 3.49 11.98 12.75
CA ALA A 239 3.32 10.84 13.64
C ALA A 239 2.56 9.74 12.89
N MET A 240 3.19 8.58 12.73
CA MET A 240 2.66 7.47 11.92
C MET A 240 3.01 6.13 12.54
N MET A 241 2.06 5.19 12.50
CA MET A 241 2.26 3.80 12.87
C MET A 241 2.20 2.89 11.65
N ARG A 242 3.12 1.94 11.57
CA ARG A 242 3.07 0.81 10.62
C ARG A 242 2.92 -0.49 11.38
N ILE A 243 2.09 -1.40 10.87
CA ILE A 243 2.01 -2.78 11.33
C ILE A 243 2.47 -3.68 10.19
N LEU A 244 3.46 -4.53 10.44
CA LEU A 244 4.04 -5.44 9.45
C LEU A 244 4.50 -6.75 10.12
N PRO A 245 4.76 -7.83 9.36
CA PRO A 245 5.37 -9.04 9.92
C PRO A 245 6.69 -8.71 10.63
N ALA A 246 6.97 -9.35 11.77
CA ALA A 246 8.16 -9.07 12.56
C ALA A 246 9.46 -9.35 11.79
N GLU A 247 9.47 -10.40 10.96
CA GLU A 247 10.59 -10.71 10.07
C GLU A 247 10.89 -9.58 9.07
N LEU A 248 9.85 -8.92 8.55
CA LEU A 248 10.03 -7.79 7.65
C LEU A 248 10.57 -6.56 8.41
N ALA A 249 10.14 -6.37 9.67
CA ALA A 249 10.65 -5.30 10.52
C ALA A 249 12.13 -5.51 10.87
N ASP A 250 12.53 -6.76 11.15
CA ASP A 250 13.92 -7.14 11.41
C ASP A 250 14.83 -6.90 10.21
N ARG A 251 14.28 -6.99 8.99
CA ARG A 251 14.96 -6.63 7.74
C ARG A 251 14.85 -5.14 7.40
N SER A 252 14.45 -4.29 8.35
CA SER A 252 14.23 -2.86 8.17
C SER A 252 13.25 -2.52 7.03
N GLY A 253 12.27 -3.39 6.78
CA GLY A 253 11.27 -3.22 5.73
C GLY A 253 11.75 -3.67 4.34
N LYS A 254 12.94 -4.28 4.26
CA LYS A 254 13.50 -4.76 2.99
C LYS A 254 12.85 -6.07 2.58
N VAL A 255 12.29 -6.09 1.37
CA VAL A 255 11.84 -7.31 0.70
C VAL A 255 12.92 -7.88 -0.22
N GLU A 256 12.71 -9.11 -0.68
CA GLU A 256 13.56 -9.70 -1.70
C GLU A 256 13.46 -8.92 -3.01
N GLU A 257 14.60 -8.73 -3.68
CA GLU A 257 14.64 -8.06 -4.97
C GLU A 257 13.98 -8.94 -6.03
N VAL A 258 13.11 -8.34 -6.85
CA VAL A 258 12.60 -9.00 -8.04
C VAL A 258 13.68 -8.98 -9.13
N GLU A 259 14.12 -10.15 -9.58
CA GLU A 259 15.11 -10.28 -10.66
C GLU A 259 14.71 -9.49 -11.92
N SER A 260 15.64 -8.70 -12.49
CA SER A 260 15.36 -7.81 -13.64
C SER A 260 14.73 -8.55 -14.83
N ARG A 261 15.09 -9.82 -15.05
CA ARG A 261 14.52 -10.62 -16.14
C ARG A 261 13.04 -10.93 -15.93
N GLU A 262 12.66 -11.34 -14.73
CA GLU A 262 11.26 -11.67 -14.42
C GLU A 262 10.42 -10.40 -14.35
N LEU A 263 10.97 -9.31 -13.78
CA LEU A 263 10.29 -8.01 -13.78
C LEU A 263 10.02 -7.50 -15.19
N ARG A 264 11.02 -7.54 -16.10
CA ARG A 264 10.82 -7.16 -17.51
C ARG A 264 9.70 -7.96 -18.18
N LYS A 265 9.65 -9.27 -17.92
CA LYS A 265 8.61 -10.15 -18.46
C LYS A 265 7.23 -9.79 -17.89
N GLN A 266 7.15 -9.50 -16.59
CA GLN A 266 5.92 -9.07 -15.93
C GLN A 266 5.43 -7.73 -16.48
N MET A 267 6.30 -6.71 -16.54
CA MET A 267 5.95 -5.37 -17.05
C MET A 267 5.45 -5.44 -18.50
N LYS A 268 6.14 -6.18 -19.38
CA LYS A 268 5.67 -6.41 -20.76
C LYS A 268 4.30 -7.08 -20.82
N SER A 269 3.99 -8.00 -19.90
CA SER A 269 2.68 -8.66 -19.83
C SER A 269 1.55 -7.73 -19.39
N CYS A 270 1.87 -6.61 -18.77
CA CYS A 270 0.90 -5.58 -18.40
C CYS A 270 0.47 -4.71 -19.59
N VAL A 271 1.16 -4.77 -20.73
CA VAL A 271 0.81 -3.98 -21.93
C VAL A 271 -0.41 -4.59 -22.61
N GLU A 272 -1.50 -3.83 -22.63
CA GLU A 272 -2.73 -4.12 -23.33
C GLU A 272 -2.78 -3.35 -24.66
N ARG A 273 -3.19 -4.02 -25.74
CA ARG A 273 -3.47 -3.39 -27.04
C ARG A 273 -4.95 -3.56 -27.34
N ARG A 274 -5.68 -2.45 -27.48
CA ARG A 274 -7.14 -2.43 -27.72
C ARG A 274 -7.44 -2.19 -29.20
N ASP A 275 -8.61 -2.63 -29.67
CA ASP A 275 -8.99 -2.59 -31.10
C ASP A 275 -9.04 -1.17 -31.69
N ASN A 276 -9.34 -0.16 -30.86
CA ASN A 276 -9.35 1.25 -31.23
C ASN A 276 -7.93 1.84 -31.47
N GLY A 277 -6.88 1.04 -31.26
CA GLY A 277 -5.48 1.44 -31.43
C GLY A 277 -4.80 1.94 -30.16
N ASP A 278 -5.48 1.89 -29.01
CA ASP A 278 -4.86 2.22 -27.73
C ASP A 278 -3.85 1.15 -27.34
N VAL A 279 -2.70 1.60 -26.84
CA VAL A 279 -1.69 0.77 -26.21
C VAL A 279 -1.49 1.31 -24.80
N ILE A 280 -1.71 0.50 -23.78
CA ILE A 280 -1.76 0.97 -22.40
C ILE A 280 -1.16 -0.04 -21.41
N ILE A 281 -0.54 0.46 -20.35
CA ILE A 281 -0.02 -0.35 -19.26
C ILE A 281 -1.12 -0.54 -18.21
N ARG A 282 -1.51 -1.79 -17.98
CA ARG A 282 -2.39 -2.19 -16.87
C ARG A 282 -1.58 -2.41 -15.58
N ASN A 283 -2.28 -2.70 -14.49
CA ASN A 283 -1.68 -3.15 -13.21
C ASN A 283 -0.74 -2.16 -12.52
N ILE A 284 -0.78 -0.87 -12.86
CA ILE A 284 -0.16 0.17 -12.03
C ILE A 284 -1.11 0.43 -10.85
N PRO A 285 -0.67 0.22 -9.59
CA PRO A 285 -1.54 0.47 -8.45
C PRO A 285 -1.90 1.97 -8.35
N MET A 286 -3.12 2.25 -7.88
CA MET A 286 -3.47 3.61 -7.45
C MET A 286 -2.91 3.82 -6.05
N ILE A 287 -2.28 4.97 -5.85
CA ILE A 287 -1.99 5.56 -4.55
C ILE A 287 -2.60 6.96 -4.63
N ASP A 288 -3.74 7.12 -3.97
CA ASP A 288 -4.41 8.40 -3.85
C ASP A 288 -3.59 9.29 -2.91
N GLN A 289 -3.34 10.51 -3.31
CA GLN A 289 -2.67 11.51 -2.45
C GLN A 289 -3.63 12.07 -1.39
N GLY A 290 -4.94 11.88 -1.56
CA GLY A 290 -5.99 12.46 -0.75
C GLY A 290 -6.06 13.98 -0.93
N PRO A 291 -6.43 14.74 0.13
CA PRO A 291 -6.55 16.20 0.02
C PRO A 291 -5.20 16.94 -0.01
N LYS A 292 -4.07 16.23 0.09
CA LYS A 292 -2.72 16.81 0.20
C LYS A 292 -2.16 17.20 -1.17
N GLY A 293 -1.20 18.13 -1.21
CA GLY A 293 -0.38 18.40 -2.41
C GLY A 293 0.75 17.38 -2.63
N TYR A 294 0.46 16.08 -2.52
CA TYR A 294 1.45 14.98 -2.50
C TYR A 294 1.57 14.23 -3.84
N CYS A 295 1.30 14.89 -4.97
CA CYS A 295 1.34 14.28 -6.31
C CYS A 295 2.68 13.59 -6.62
N SER A 296 3.80 14.18 -6.20
CA SER A 296 5.13 13.60 -6.36
C SER A 296 5.32 12.31 -5.56
N PRO A 297 5.28 12.31 -4.22
CA PRO A 297 5.49 11.08 -3.45
C PRO A 297 4.45 9.99 -3.79
N ALA A 298 3.20 10.35 -4.11
CA ALA A 298 2.19 9.38 -4.56
C ALA A 298 2.58 8.73 -5.89
N THR A 299 2.95 9.52 -6.90
CA THR A 299 3.38 9.02 -8.22
C THR A 299 4.60 8.11 -8.11
N TRP A 300 5.57 8.49 -7.26
CA TRP A 300 6.74 7.66 -6.98
C TRP A 300 6.37 6.34 -6.29
N GLU A 301 5.49 6.35 -5.29
CA GLU A 301 5.03 5.12 -4.64
C GLU A 301 4.37 4.17 -5.65
N ARG A 302 3.52 4.71 -6.54
CA ARG A 302 2.85 3.91 -7.59
C ARG A 302 3.84 3.19 -8.48
N TYR A 303 4.87 3.90 -8.95
CA TYR A 303 5.88 3.30 -9.81
C TYR A 303 6.77 2.31 -9.04
N LEU A 304 7.23 2.65 -7.83
CA LEU A 304 8.03 1.75 -7.01
C LEU A 304 7.28 0.44 -6.72
N ARG A 305 6.01 0.52 -6.34
CA ARG A 305 5.17 -0.68 -6.09
C ARG A 305 4.91 -1.48 -7.36
N TYR A 306 4.73 -0.82 -8.52
CA TYR A 306 4.64 -1.50 -9.81
C TYR A 306 5.91 -2.33 -10.13
N LEU A 307 7.07 -1.91 -9.61
CA LEU A 307 8.35 -2.63 -9.72
C LEU A 307 8.58 -3.67 -8.62
N GLY A 308 7.61 -3.86 -7.71
CA GLY A 308 7.74 -4.74 -6.55
C GLY A 308 8.58 -4.15 -5.41
N ILE A 309 8.83 -2.84 -5.42
CA ILE A 309 9.58 -2.14 -4.37
C ILE A 309 8.57 -1.52 -3.39
N PRO A 310 8.52 -1.97 -2.11
CA PRO A 310 7.68 -1.37 -1.10
C PRO A 310 8.09 0.08 -0.87
N ALA A 311 7.10 0.97 -0.84
CA ALA A 311 7.29 2.38 -0.58
C ALA A 311 6.08 2.92 0.17
N ASN A 312 6.24 4.08 0.80
CA ASN A 312 5.17 4.75 1.52
C ASN A 312 5.24 6.25 1.23
N MET A 313 4.14 6.82 0.75
CA MET A 313 4.04 8.21 0.30
C MET A 313 4.50 9.20 1.38
N TYR A 314 4.26 8.95 2.67
CA TYR A 314 4.65 9.85 3.76
C TYR A 314 6.16 9.79 4.04
N GLN A 315 6.75 8.60 3.96
CA GLN A 315 8.20 8.42 4.05
C GLN A 315 8.90 9.06 2.85
N LEU A 316 8.38 8.86 1.64
CA LEU A 316 8.86 9.52 0.42
C LEU A 316 8.72 11.04 0.52
N ALA A 317 7.59 11.53 1.02
CA ALA A 317 7.34 12.96 1.19
C ALA A 317 8.37 13.59 2.13
N ASN A 318 8.68 12.92 3.24
CA ASN A 318 9.71 13.37 4.17
C ASN A 318 11.12 13.32 3.55
N ALA A 319 11.49 12.19 2.94
CA ALA A 319 12.81 12.02 2.33
C ALA A 319 13.06 13.01 1.18
N GLY A 320 12.01 13.32 0.41
CA GLY A 320 12.04 14.32 -0.66
C GLY A 320 11.69 15.75 -0.23
N ASN A 321 11.74 16.07 1.07
CA ASN A 321 11.50 17.42 1.61
C ASN A 321 10.19 18.09 1.13
N THR A 322 9.12 17.32 1.01
CA THR A 322 7.80 17.87 0.62
C THR A 322 7.34 18.91 1.63
N GLY A 323 6.88 20.06 1.13
CA GLY A 323 6.52 21.22 1.93
C GLY A 323 5.26 21.05 2.78
N ILE A 324 5.04 22.00 3.70
CA ILE A 324 3.79 22.13 4.47
C ILE A 324 2.66 22.44 3.49
N GLY A 325 1.55 21.69 3.56
CA GLY A 325 0.47 21.74 2.57
C GLY A 325 0.79 21.08 1.21
N GLY A 326 2.02 20.59 1.01
CA GLY A 326 2.44 19.84 -0.17
C GLY A 326 3.49 20.56 -1.04
N GLY A 327 3.71 20.02 -2.24
CA GLY A 327 4.73 20.49 -3.18
C GLY A 327 6.11 19.88 -2.91
N THR A 328 6.75 19.38 -3.97
CA THR A 328 8.03 18.68 -3.88
C THR A 328 8.88 19.04 -5.08
N HIS A 329 10.16 19.36 -4.88
CA HIS A 329 11.07 19.57 -6.00
C HIS A 329 11.49 18.24 -6.60
N THR A 330 11.43 18.12 -7.94
CA THR A 330 11.81 16.90 -8.67
C THR A 330 13.18 16.38 -8.26
N LYS A 331 14.18 17.28 -8.14
CA LYS A 331 15.54 16.90 -7.75
C LYS A 331 15.62 16.26 -6.37
N GLU A 332 14.93 16.81 -5.37
CA GLU A 332 14.96 16.27 -4.01
C GLU A 332 14.37 14.86 -3.96
N MET A 333 13.29 14.60 -4.70
CA MET A 333 12.70 13.26 -4.78
C MET A 333 13.60 12.27 -5.53
N ILE A 334 14.28 12.70 -6.60
CA ILE A 334 15.26 11.87 -7.31
C ILE A 334 16.42 11.50 -6.38
N ASP A 335 17.04 12.49 -5.74
CA ASP A 335 18.16 12.28 -4.83
C ASP A 335 17.75 11.38 -3.65
N ALA A 336 16.52 11.54 -3.13
CA ALA A 336 15.98 10.72 -2.06
C ALA A 336 15.73 9.25 -2.45
N THR A 337 15.44 8.97 -3.72
CA THR A 337 15.06 7.63 -4.20
C THR A 337 16.21 6.87 -4.87
N GLU A 338 17.31 7.55 -5.22
CA GLU A 338 18.45 6.98 -5.95
C GLU A 338 19.01 5.71 -5.26
N SER A 339 19.27 5.76 -3.96
CA SER A 339 19.81 4.60 -3.22
C SER A 339 18.81 3.45 -3.16
N LEU A 340 17.52 3.74 -3.03
CA LEU A 340 16.47 2.73 -3.03
C LEU A 340 16.43 2.00 -4.38
N LEU A 341 16.42 2.75 -5.49
CA LEU A 341 16.45 2.18 -6.84
C LEU A 341 17.71 1.32 -7.04
N PHE A 342 18.89 1.87 -6.75
CA PHE A 342 20.16 1.18 -6.98
C PHE A 342 20.25 -0.16 -6.22
N THR A 343 19.79 -0.19 -4.97
CA THR A 343 19.83 -1.40 -4.14
C THR A 343 18.80 -2.46 -4.52
N ASN A 344 17.86 -2.13 -5.40
CA ASN A 344 16.90 -3.04 -6.02
C ASN A 344 17.22 -3.27 -7.51
N GLY A 345 18.47 -3.02 -7.93
CA GLY A 345 18.91 -3.24 -9.31
C GLY A 345 18.19 -2.36 -10.33
N ARG A 346 17.78 -1.15 -9.94
CA ARG A 346 17.10 -0.17 -10.80
C ARG A 346 17.90 1.11 -10.91
N ASN A 347 17.65 1.87 -11.97
CA ASN A 347 18.18 3.21 -12.12
C ASN A 347 17.13 4.14 -12.73
N LEU A 348 17.18 5.42 -12.36
CA LEU A 348 16.39 6.43 -13.04
C LEU A 348 17.08 6.82 -14.35
N LYS A 349 16.29 7.16 -15.37
CA LYS A 349 16.76 7.83 -16.57
C LYS A 349 15.84 8.98 -16.92
N GLU A 350 16.42 10.16 -17.14
CA GLU A 350 15.73 11.28 -17.78
C GLU A 350 15.55 11.01 -19.29
N ILE A 351 14.38 11.34 -19.81
CA ILE A 351 14.07 11.26 -21.24
C ILE A 351 14.23 12.65 -21.82
N GLU A 352 15.34 12.86 -22.53
CA GLU A 352 15.69 14.14 -23.16
C GLU A 352 14.93 14.38 -24.47
N ASP A 353 14.41 13.32 -25.09
CA ASP A 353 13.63 13.39 -26.32
C ASP A 353 12.30 14.14 -26.09
N PRO A 354 11.78 14.86 -27.10
CA PRO A 354 10.51 15.55 -27.00
C PRO A 354 9.35 14.61 -26.63
N LEU A 355 8.34 15.16 -25.95
CA LEU A 355 7.11 14.46 -25.63
C LEU A 355 6.30 14.23 -26.92
N GLU A 356 6.59 13.13 -27.60
CA GLU A 356 5.93 12.71 -28.84
C GLU A 356 5.47 11.26 -28.73
N ILE A 357 4.47 10.86 -29.53
CA ILE A 357 3.97 9.48 -29.54
C ILE A 357 5.08 8.47 -29.82
N GLN A 358 6.06 8.84 -30.65
CA GLN A 358 7.20 7.97 -30.94
C GLN A 358 8.04 7.72 -29.68
N THR A 359 8.47 8.78 -28.99
CA THR A 359 9.20 8.72 -27.73
C THR A 359 8.44 7.91 -26.68
N ILE A 360 7.14 8.18 -26.50
CA ILE A 360 6.30 7.48 -25.52
C ILE A 360 6.25 5.98 -25.83
N SER A 361 6.06 5.61 -27.10
CA SER A 361 5.90 4.22 -27.50
C SER A 361 7.11 3.33 -27.17
N GLU A 362 8.33 3.88 -27.19
CA GLU A 362 9.57 3.16 -26.86
C GLU A 362 9.58 2.61 -25.43
N TYR A 363 8.87 3.28 -24.51
CA TYR A 363 8.79 2.87 -23.10
C TYR A 363 7.53 2.07 -22.81
N ILE A 364 6.39 2.54 -23.33
CA ILE A 364 5.10 1.90 -23.08
C ILE A 364 5.04 0.48 -23.67
N ASP A 365 5.62 0.23 -24.84
CA ASP A 365 5.64 -1.11 -25.45
C ASP A 365 6.44 -2.14 -24.62
N ASP A 366 7.34 -1.66 -23.77
CA ASP A 366 8.11 -2.47 -22.82
C ASP A 366 7.47 -2.54 -21.42
N GLY A 367 6.30 -1.92 -21.25
CA GLY A 367 5.59 -1.87 -19.98
C GLY A 367 6.20 -0.90 -18.97
N MET A 368 6.99 0.09 -19.40
CA MET A 368 7.60 1.09 -18.52
C MET A 368 6.78 2.39 -18.52
N PRO A 369 6.06 2.73 -17.43
CA PRO A 369 5.42 4.02 -17.29
C PRO A 369 6.47 5.15 -17.31
N ILE A 370 6.08 6.33 -17.77
CA ILE A 370 6.92 7.53 -17.74
C ILE A 370 6.36 8.47 -16.67
N MET A 371 7.18 8.86 -15.70
CA MET A 371 6.86 9.96 -14.79
C MET A 371 7.00 11.28 -15.53
N TRP A 372 5.90 12.01 -15.67
CA TRP A 372 5.86 13.27 -16.37
C TRP A 372 5.56 14.41 -15.39
N SER A 373 6.56 15.25 -15.16
CA SER A 373 6.45 16.47 -14.36
C SER A 373 6.24 17.67 -15.27
N PHE A 374 5.19 18.46 -15.01
CA PHE A 374 4.81 19.57 -15.87
C PHE A 374 4.07 20.69 -15.14
N ALA A 375 3.95 21.85 -15.79
CA ALA A 375 3.12 22.94 -15.27
C ALA A 375 1.63 22.71 -15.62
N THR A 376 0.77 22.62 -14.62
CA THR A 376 -0.67 22.44 -14.78
C THR A 376 -1.46 23.73 -14.50
N SER A 377 -2.62 23.85 -15.13
CA SER A 377 -3.61 24.90 -14.90
C SER A 377 -5.02 24.31 -14.86
N SER A 378 -5.98 25.00 -14.25
CA SER A 378 -7.40 24.60 -14.32
C SER A 378 -7.92 24.53 -15.75
N ASP A 379 -7.37 25.35 -16.65
CA ASP A 379 -7.77 25.39 -18.05
C ASP A 379 -7.28 24.15 -18.80
N LEU A 380 -6.02 23.75 -18.58
CA LEU A 380 -5.48 22.51 -19.13
C LEU A 380 -6.26 21.29 -18.63
N GLN A 381 -6.51 21.20 -17.32
CA GLN A 381 -7.24 20.06 -16.74
C GLN A 381 -8.68 19.97 -17.25
N ARG A 382 -9.35 21.13 -17.41
CA ARG A 382 -10.68 21.19 -18.01
C ARG A 382 -10.67 20.74 -19.47
N GLU A 383 -9.66 21.11 -20.27
CA GLU A 383 -9.61 20.62 -21.65
C GLU A 383 -9.33 19.12 -21.72
N ILE A 384 -8.45 18.59 -20.86
CA ILE A 384 -8.22 17.13 -20.75
C ILE A 384 -9.52 16.41 -20.39
N ASN A 385 -10.27 16.90 -19.39
CA ASN A 385 -11.52 16.28 -18.98
C ASN A 385 -12.59 16.33 -20.08
N ARG A 386 -12.75 17.49 -20.76
CA ARG A 386 -13.65 17.64 -21.92
C ARG A 386 -13.28 16.70 -23.06
N HIS A 387 -11.99 16.59 -23.37
CA HIS A 387 -11.51 15.64 -24.37
C HIS A 387 -11.89 14.21 -24.00
N ASN A 388 -11.69 13.81 -22.75
CA ASN A 388 -12.08 12.49 -22.27
C ASN A 388 -13.59 12.26 -22.29
N ALA A 389 -14.41 13.28 -21.99
CA ALA A 389 -15.85 13.19 -22.13
C ALA A 389 -16.26 12.94 -23.59
N ARG A 390 -15.69 13.69 -24.55
CA ARG A 390 -15.91 13.48 -26.00
C ARG A 390 -15.48 12.10 -26.45
N ARG A 391 -14.27 11.68 -26.06
CA ARG A 391 -13.67 10.38 -26.40
C ARG A 391 -14.52 9.20 -25.92
N ASN A 392 -15.18 9.35 -24.78
CA ASN A 392 -16.01 8.31 -24.18
C ASN A 392 -17.52 8.51 -24.41
N GLU A 393 -17.89 9.39 -25.34
CA GLU A 393 -19.30 9.71 -25.67
C GLU A 393 -20.14 10.13 -24.44
N ARG A 394 -19.50 10.74 -23.44
CA ARG A 394 -20.15 11.26 -22.24
C ARG A 394 -20.53 12.72 -22.42
N LYS A 395 -21.57 13.15 -21.71
CA LYS A 395 -21.96 14.56 -21.66
C LYS A 395 -20.85 15.38 -20.98
N ILE A 396 -20.46 16.49 -21.60
CA ILE A 396 -19.55 17.47 -21.00
C ILE A 396 -20.28 18.21 -19.88
N GLU A 397 -19.68 18.25 -18.69
CA GLU A 397 -20.22 18.98 -17.56
C GLU A 397 -19.68 20.43 -17.53
N GLU A 398 -20.51 21.39 -17.12
CA GLU A 398 -20.06 22.80 -17.00
C GLU A 398 -19.09 23.00 -15.83
N LYS A 399 -19.20 22.18 -14.78
CA LYS A 399 -18.33 22.17 -13.61
C LYS A 399 -17.64 20.82 -13.46
N GLU A 400 -16.73 20.51 -14.37
CA GLU A 400 -15.89 19.31 -14.25
C GLU A 400 -14.93 19.45 -13.07
N ASN A 401 -14.78 18.37 -12.29
CA ASN A 401 -13.76 18.30 -11.25
C ASN A 401 -12.37 18.30 -11.92
N THR A 402 -11.64 19.40 -11.77
CA THR A 402 -10.31 19.56 -12.38
C THR A 402 -9.19 18.83 -11.63
N GLY A 403 -9.50 18.14 -10.51
CA GLY A 403 -8.51 17.51 -9.63
C GLY A 403 -8.04 18.43 -8.51
N ALA A 404 -7.15 17.93 -7.65
CA ALA A 404 -6.59 18.67 -6.52
C ALA A 404 -5.40 19.55 -6.96
N ASN A 405 -5.31 20.79 -6.42
CA ASN A 405 -4.19 21.72 -6.62
C ASN A 405 -3.81 21.99 -8.10
N VAL A 406 -4.79 22.45 -8.88
CA VAL A 406 -4.71 22.65 -10.33
C VAL A 406 -3.88 23.83 -10.83
N HIS A 407 -3.15 24.54 -9.98
CA HIS A 407 -2.25 25.62 -10.41
C HIS A 407 -0.85 25.39 -9.86
N GLY A 408 0.14 25.23 -10.74
CA GLY A 408 1.55 25.05 -10.37
C GLY A 408 2.18 23.81 -11.01
N GLY A 409 3.22 23.27 -10.35
CA GLY A 409 3.85 22.03 -10.78
C GLY A 409 3.01 20.81 -10.43
N HIS A 410 2.89 19.87 -11.35
CA HIS A 410 2.22 18.58 -11.17
C HIS A 410 3.08 17.45 -11.75
N ILE A 411 2.82 16.24 -11.30
CA ILE A 411 3.45 15.03 -11.81
C ILE A 411 2.41 13.91 -11.86
N CYS A 412 2.41 13.17 -12.96
CA CYS A 412 1.58 11.99 -13.15
C CYS A 412 2.35 10.91 -13.92
N LEU A 413 1.72 9.76 -14.15
CA LEU A 413 2.28 8.71 -15.01
C LEU A 413 1.68 8.81 -16.41
N ILE A 414 2.51 8.90 -17.45
CA ILE A 414 2.12 8.51 -18.79
C ILE A 414 2.19 6.99 -18.86
N MET A 415 1.08 6.37 -19.23
CA MET A 415 0.92 4.91 -19.22
C MET A 415 0.37 4.34 -20.53
N GLY A 416 0.15 5.17 -21.55
CA GLY A 416 -0.36 4.69 -22.83
C GLY A 416 -0.24 5.68 -23.98
N TYR A 417 -0.51 5.21 -25.19
CA TYR A 417 -0.57 6.02 -26.40
C TYR A 417 -1.58 5.48 -27.42
N ASN A 418 -2.06 6.37 -28.29
CA ASN A 418 -2.80 6.01 -29.49
C ASN A 418 -2.19 6.76 -30.70
N ARG A 419 -1.52 6.00 -31.57
CA ARG A 419 -0.83 6.57 -32.75
C ARG A 419 -1.78 7.04 -33.85
N LYS A 420 -3.00 6.50 -33.93
CA LYS A 420 -3.97 6.90 -34.95
C LYS A 420 -4.59 8.26 -34.61
N ILE A 421 -4.88 8.47 -33.33
CA ILE A 421 -5.58 9.66 -32.81
C ILE A 421 -4.58 10.74 -32.38
N GLN A 422 -3.28 10.41 -32.22
CA GLN A 422 -2.22 11.31 -31.78
C GLN A 422 -2.45 11.84 -30.36
N GLU A 423 -2.60 10.91 -29.42
CA GLU A 423 -2.81 11.21 -28.00
C GLU A 423 -2.08 10.19 -27.11
N PHE A 424 -1.88 10.56 -25.85
CA PHE A 424 -1.28 9.70 -24.83
C PHE A 424 -2.18 9.59 -23.60
N ALA A 425 -2.06 8.49 -22.87
CA ALA A 425 -2.84 8.24 -21.65
C ALA A 425 -1.99 8.60 -20.43
N ILE A 426 -2.57 9.42 -19.55
CA ILE A 426 -2.04 9.76 -18.23
C ILE A 426 -2.86 9.11 -17.12
N SER A 427 -2.24 9.03 -15.95
CA SER A 427 -2.84 8.52 -14.73
C SER A 427 -2.38 9.34 -13.53
N ASP A 428 -3.31 10.09 -12.93
CA ASP A 428 -3.02 10.99 -11.80
C ASP A 428 -3.24 10.30 -10.46
N SER A 429 -2.53 10.75 -9.43
CA SER A 429 -2.68 10.30 -8.03
C SER A 429 -3.90 10.90 -7.32
N TRP A 430 -4.92 11.35 -8.05
CA TRP A 430 -6.16 11.94 -7.50
C TRP A 430 -7.27 10.91 -7.27
N GLY A 431 -6.88 9.64 -7.15
CA GLY A 431 -7.78 8.52 -6.90
C GLY A 431 -8.32 7.85 -8.17
N PRO A 432 -9.15 6.80 -8.00
CA PRO A 432 -9.49 5.84 -9.06
C PRO A 432 -10.15 6.44 -10.31
N LYS A 433 -10.85 7.58 -10.18
CA LYS A 433 -11.52 8.26 -11.30
C LYS A 433 -10.54 8.90 -12.29
N PHE A 434 -9.30 9.13 -11.88
CA PHE A 434 -8.24 9.74 -12.69
C PHE A 434 -7.19 8.71 -13.15
N ASN A 435 -7.52 7.42 -13.06
CA ASN A 435 -6.58 6.34 -13.36
C ASN A 435 -6.25 6.21 -14.86
N GLU A 436 -7.14 6.68 -15.75
CA GLU A 436 -6.90 6.71 -17.20
C GLU A 436 -7.56 7.94 -17.81
N ARG A 437 -6.76 8.89 -18.26
CA ARG A 437 -7.20 10.07 -19.03
C ARG A 437 -6.35 10.25 -20.26
N TRP A 438 -6.98 10.50 -21.39
CA TRP A 438 -6.30 10.71 -22.66
C TRP A 438 -6.03 12.20 -22.92
N VAL A 439 -4.85 12.52 -23.45
CA VAL A 439 -4.37 13.88 -23.71
C VAL A 439 -3.90 13.96 -25.16
N PRO A 440 -4.55 14.78 -26.01
CA PRO A 440 -4.07 15.07 -27.35
C PRO A 440 -2.65 15.64 -27.32
N ILE A 441 -1.80 15.20 -28.25
CA ILE A 441 -0.39 15.59 -28.27
C ILE A 441 -0.22 17.08 -28.52
N ASP A 442 -1.12 17.72 -29.27
CA ASP A 442 -1.08 19.15 -29.58
C ASP A 442 -1.41 20.06 -28.38
N LEU A 443 -2.02 19.53 -27.31
CA LEU A 443 -2.23 20.29 -26.07
C LEU A 443 -0.91 20.59 -25.33
N ILE A 444 0.16 19.84 -25.61
CA ILE A 444 1.43 19.98 -24.88
C ILE A 444 2.26 21.19 -25.33
N ASP A 445 2.03 21.69 -26.55
CA ASP A 445 2.76 22.83 -27.12
C ASP A 445 2.61 24.10 -26.26
N TYR A 446 1.58 24.13 -25.42
CA TYR A 446 1.26 25.24 -24.52
C TYR A 446 1.80 25.06 -23.10
N ILE A 447 2.54 23.97 -22.83
CA ILE A 447 3.04 23.64 -21.50
C ILE A 447 4.49 24.18 -21.35
N PRO A 448 4.73 25.18 -20.49
CA PRO A 448 6.03 25.85 -20.40
C PRO A 448 7.14 25.04 -19.71
N TYR A 449 6.79 23.94 -19.04
CA TYR A 449 7.71 23.07 -18.31
C TYR A 449 7.27 21.62 -18.47
N SER A 450 8.17 20.76 -18.93
CA SER A 450 7.94 19.34 -19.15
C SER A 450 9.23 18.58 -18.91
N VAL A 451 9.24 17.67 -17.94
CA VAL A 451 10.36 16.78 -17.62
C VAL A 451 9.83 15.36 -17.55
N MET A 452 10.51 14.44 -18.23
CA MET A 452 10.12 13.03 -18.30
C MET A 452 11.21 12.15 -17.69
N ASN A 453 10.81 11.24 -16.81
CA ASN A 453 11.70 10.27 -16.19
C ASN A 453 11.11 8.85 -16.26
N VAL A 454 11.98 7.86 -16.35
CA VAL A 454 11.60 6.44 -16.35
C VAL A 454 12.54 5.66 -15.45
N ILE A 455 12.00 4.67 -14.73
CA ILE A 455 12.82 3.74 -13.95
C ILE A 455 13.15 2.54 -14.84
N ARG A 456 14.44 2.28 -15.03
CA ARG A 456 14.98 1.19 -15.85
C ARG A 456 15.59 0.09 -14.97
N TRP A 457 15.88 -1.04 -15.62
CA TRP A 457 16.26 -2.33 -15.08
C TRP A 457 17.74 -2.68 -15.23
#